data_AF-U6MJ16-F1
#
_entry.id   AF-U6MJ16-F1
#
_cell.length_a   1.000
_cell.length_b   1.000
_cell.length_c   1.000
_cell.angle_alpha   90.00
_cell.angle_beta   90.00
_cell.angle_gamma   90.00
#
_symmetry.space_group_name_H-M   'P 1'
#
loop_
_entity.id
_entity.type
_entity.pdbx_description
1 polymer ?
#
loop_
_entity_poly.entity_id
_entity_poly.type
_entity_poly.pdbx_seq_one_letter_code
_entity_poly.pdbx_strand_id
1 'polypeptide(L)'
;MKLYLKKRSGKFLDACEVSDECTVEEFKQHFYKKYRYYPERQWWTVGQPQGPALRGDGLLTSFGVQDGETLFFKDLGVQISWRLVFVLEYLGPLFIFPAFYFFPSVFYGEKNAPPKNLTQTVALWLFVGHFVKRELETLFVHRFSNSTMPIVRVPLNCGHYWLLCAASIGYFLFHPKFRPAFTGDWQGLVYLLAALFIVGLVQYIDIYNYIYIIYIRCNIV
;
A
#
# COMPACT_ATOMS: atom_id res chain seq x y z
N MET A 1 -25.11 -8.94 26.31
CA MET A 1 -25.69 -9.72 25.20
C MET A 1 -25.03 -11.10 24.98
N LYS A 2 -25.82 -12.12 24.65
CA LYS A 2 -25.41 -13.47 24.22
C LYS A 2 -25.33 -13.53 22.69
N LEU A 3 -24.17 -13.93 22.17
CA LEU A 3 -23.89 -14.00 20.73
C LEU A 3 -23.61 -15.43 20.29
N TYR A 4 -24.13 -15.80 19.13
CA TYR A 4 -23.85 -17.10 18.50
C TYR A 4 -22.82 -16.94 17.38
N LEU A 5 -21.72 -17.68 17.45
CA LEU A 5 -20.67 -17.64 16.45
C LEU A 5 -20.81 -18.83 15.50
N LYS A 6 -20.80 -18.58 14.20
CA LYS A 6 -20.83 -19.61 13.15
C LYS A 6 -19.73 -19.36 12.13
N LYS A 7 -19.22 -20.40 11.47
CA LYS A 7 -18.45 -20.23 10.22
C LYS A 7 -19.39 -19.76 9.12
N ARG A 8 -18.85 -19.11 8.08
CA ARG A 8 -19.62 -18.82 6.85
C ARG A 8 -20.28 -20.05 6.21
N SER A 9 -19.75 -21.25 6.45
CA SER A 9 -20.37 -22.52 6.01
C SER A 9 -21.62 -22.92 6.80
N GLY A 10 -22.05 -22.12 7.79
CA GLY A 10 -23.15 -22.42 8.70
C GLY A 10 -22.77 -23.30 9.89
N LYS A 11 -21.55 -23.88 9.90
CA LYS A 11 -21.07 -24.70 11.03
C LYS A 11 -20.99 -23.85 12.30
N PHE A 12 -21.63 -24.32 13.37
CA PHE A 12 -21.53 -23.71 14.69
C PHE A 12 -20.07 -23.68 15.18
N LEU A 13 -19.65 -22.53 15.71
CA LEU A 13 -18.34 -22.35 16.33
C LEU A 13 -18.46 -22.33 17.85
N ASP A 14 -19.27 -21.41 18.37
CA ASP A 14 -19.29 -21.09 19.80
C ASP A 14 -20.51 -20.25 20.16
N ALA A 15 -20.78 -20.11 21.46
CA ALA A 15 -21.67 -19.08 21.98
C ALA A 15 -20.94 -18.33 23.10
N CYS A 16 -20.95 -17.01 23.06
CA CYS A 16 -20.28 -16.17 24.05
C CYS A 16 -21.19 -15.07 24.56
N GLU A 17 -21.06 -14.76 25.85
CA GLU A 17 -21.70 -13.60 26.47
C GLU A 17 -20.69 -12.45 26.52
N VAL A 18 -21.12 -11.28 26.04
CA VAL A 18 -20.33 -10.05 26.03
C VAL A 18 -21.16 -8.91 26.61
N SER A 19 -20.51 -7.91 27.21
CA SER A 19 -21.19 -6.70 27.71
C SER A 19 -21.83 -5.93 26.56
N ASP A 20 -22.84 -5.12 26.84
CA ASP A 20 -23.51 -4.31 25.81
C ASP A 20 -22.63 -3.14 25.35
N GLU A 21 -21.65 -2.77 26.18
CA GLU A 21 -20.58 -1.80 25.90
C GLU A 21 -19.36 -2.43 25.20
N CYS A 22 -19.41 -3.72 24.83
CA CYS A 22 -18.28 -4.38 24.20
C CYS A 22 -18.02 -3.82 22.79
N THR A 23 -16.77 -3.42 22.55
CA THR A 23 -16.34 -2.93 21.24
C THR A 23 -15.99 -4.07 20.28
N VAL A 24 -16.02 -3.77 18.98
CA VAL A 24 -15.56 -4.71 17.94
C VAL A 24 -14.12 -5.17 18.17
N GLU A 25 -13.24 -4.28 18.62
CA GLU A 25 -11.85 -4.60 18.91
C GLU A 25 -11.73 -5.57 20.09
N GLU A 26 -12.37 -5.26 21.22
CA GLU A 26 -12.39 -6.13 22.41
C GLU A 26 -12.94 -7.51 22.08
N PHE A 27 -14.04 -7.58 21.32
CA PHE A 27 -14.60 -8.84 20.84
C PHE A 27 -13.60 -9.65 20.02
N LYS A 28 -12.92 -9.02 19.05
CA LYS A 28 -11.88 -9.69 18.26
C LYS A 28 -10.71 -10.15 19.13
N GLN A 29 -10.32 -9.37 20.15
CA GLN A 29 -9.28 -9.75 21.09
C GLN A 29 -9.70 -10.95 21.96
N HIS A 30 -10.96 -10.99 22.42
CA HIS A 30 -11.50 -12.15 23.13
C HIS A 30 -11.48 -13.41 22.26
N PHE A 31 -11.88 -13.29 21.00
CA PHE A 31 -11.80 -14.40 20.05
C PHE A 31 -10.36 -14.86 19.80
N TYR A 32 -9.41 -13.92 19.71
CA TYR A 32 -7.98 -14.24 19.59
C TYR A 32 -7.47 -15.03 20.79
N LYS A 33 -7.82 -14.66 22.03
CA LYS A 33 -7.39 -15.37 23.24
C LYS A 33 -7.79 -16.85 23.21
N LYS A 34 -9.00 -17.17 22.70
CA LYS A 34 -9.53 -18.54 22.63
C LYS A 34 -9.04 -19.33 21.43
N TYR A 35 -9.09 -18.74 20.22
CA TYR A 35 -8.86 -19.46 18.96
C TYR A 35 -7.55 -19.10 18.24
N ARG A 36 -6.78 -18.14 18.78
CA ARG A 36 -5.50 -17.67 18.23
C ARG A 36 -5.56 -17.11 16.80
N TYR A 37 -6.73 -16.65 16.37
CA TYR A 37 -6.86 -15.86 15.13
C TYR A 37 -6.63 -14.38 15.43
N TYR A 38 -5.55 -13.81 14.90
CA TYR A 38 -5.26 -12.38 15.08
C TYR A 38 -6.43 -11.49 14.60
N PRO A 39 -6.78 -10.40 15.31
CA PRO A 39 -7.92 -9.53 14.98
C PRO A 39 -8.03 -9.10 13.51
N GLU A 40 -6.89 -8.84 12.86
CA GLU A 40 -6.81 -8.40 11.46
C GLU A 40 -7.21 -9.50 10.48
N ARG A 41 -7.03 -10.77 10.87
CA ARG A 41 -7.44 -11.93 10.09
C ARG A 41 -8.94 -12.20 10.20
N GLN A 42 -9.58 -11.66 11.23
CA GLN A 42 -10.96 -11.97 11.56
C GLN A 42 -11.92 -11.10 10.76
N TRP A 43 -12.67 -11.74 9.86
CA TRP A 43 -13.78 -11.11 9.17
C TRP A 43 -15.11 -11.60 9.75
N TRP A 44 -15.88 -10.66 10.29
CA TRP A 44 -17.17 -10.92 10.93
C TRP A 44 -18.30 -10.24 10.16
N THR A 45 -19.38 -10.98 9.91
CA THR A 45 -20.63 -10.45 9.35
C THR A 45 -21.81 -10.76 10.27
N VAL A 46 -22.77 -9.85 10.33
CA VAL A 46 -23.94 -9.94 11.23
C VAL A 46 -25.12 -10.61 10.52
N GLY A 47 -25.81 -11.53 11.21
CA GLY A 47 -27.07 -12.18 10.81
C GLY A 47 -26.98 -13.18 9.66
N GLN A 48 -26.13 -12.93 8.67
CA GLN A 48 -25.96 -13.77 7.49
C GLN A 48 -24.47 -13.92 7.09
N PRO A 49 -24.07 -15.01 6.40
CA PRO A 49 -22.70 -15.22 5.94
C PRO A 49 -22.13 -14.11 5.03
N GLN A 50 -23.01 -13.39 4.32
CA GLN A 50 -22.68 -12.25 3.45
C GLN A 50 -23.39 -10.97 3.88
N GLY A 51 -23.80 -10.88 5.15
CA GLY A 51 -24.44 -9.70 5.73
C GLY A 51 -23.47 -8.52 5.94
N PRO A 52 -23.96 -7.46 6.60
CA PRO A 52 -23.14 -6.31 6.98
C PRO A 52 -21.89 -6.74 7.75
N ALA A 53 -20.74 -6.22 7.36
CA ALA A 53 -19.47 -6.54 7.99
C ALA A 53 -19.16 -5.60 9.16
N LEU A 54 -18.62 -6.15 10.24
CA LEU A 54 -18.12 -5.38 11.39
C LEU A 54 -16.81 -4.66 10.98
N ARG A 55 -16.95 -3.53 10.29
CA ARG A 55 -15.85 -2.70 9.77
C ARG A 55 -15.70 -1.42 10.57
N GLY A 56 -14.60 -1.31 11.30
CA GLY A 56 -14.24 -0.11 12.07
C GLY A 56 -14.19 -0.35 13.56
N ASP A 57 -14.01 0.74 14.28
CA ASP A 57 -13.84 0.78 15.72
C ASP A 57 -15.10 1.41 16.34
N GLY A 58 -15.73 0.71 17.28
CA GLY A 58 -17.00 1.10 17.87
C GLY A 58 -17.67 -0.03 18.63
N LEU A 59 -18.81 0.28 19.23
CA LEU A 59 -19.63 -0.68 19.97
C LEU A 59 -20.23 -1.72 19.03
N LEU A 60 -20.34 -2.98 19.44
CA LEU A 60 -21.04 -4.00 18.65
C LEU A 60 -22.49 -3.59 18.33
N THR A 61 -23.15 -2.94 19.28
CA THR A 61 -24.52 -2.43 19.14
C THR A 61 -24.67 -1.39 18.03
N SER A 62 -23.65 -0.54 17.78
CA SER A 62 -23.70 0.44 16.69
C SER A 62 -23.65 -0.20 15.30
N PHE A 63 -23.18 -1.46 15.21
CA PHE A 63 -23.20 -2.24 13.97
C PHE A 63 -24.45 -3.14 13.85
N GLY A 64 -25.47 -2.92 14.69
CA GLY A 64 -26.72 -3.66 14.67
C GLY A 64 -26.63 -5.05 15.31
N VAL A 65 -25.60 -5.32 16.11
CA VAL A 65 -25.50 -6.56 16.89
C VAL A 65 -26.39 -6.45 18.13
N GLN A 66 -27.35 -7.36 18.27
CA GLN A 66 -28.30 -7.41 19.39
C GLN A 66 -28.14 -8.70 20.19
N ASP A 67 -28.84 -8.80 21.32
CA ASP A 67 -28.92 -10.01 22.11
C ASP A 67 -29.54 -11.17 21.31
N GLY A 68 -28.86 -12.32 21.31
CA GLY A 68 -29.25 -13.50 20.53
C GLY A 68 -28.80 -13.50 19.06
N GLU A 69 -28.08 -12.46 18.62
CA GLU A 69 -27.66 -12.32 17.22
C GLU A 69 -26.58 -13.35 16.82
N THR A 70 -26.55 -13.72 15.54
CA THR A 70 -25.54 -14.66 15.01
C THR A 70 -24.46 -13.92 14.21
N LEU A 71 -23.20 -14.10 14.61
CA LEU A 71 -22.03 -13.60 13.89
C LEU A 71 -21.36 -14.70 13.06
N PHE A 72 -21.04 -14.38 11.81
CA PHE A 72 -20.40 -15.29 10.87
C PHE A 72 -18.92 -14.97 10.68
N PHE A 73 -18.08 -15.95 11.00
CA PHE A 73 -16.63 -15.87 10.90
C PHE A 73 -16.12 -16.30 9.53
N LYS A 74 -15.17 -15.52 9.00
CA LYS A 74 -14.28 -15.89 7.90
C LYS A 74 -12.84 -15.52 8.27
N ASP A 75 -11.92 -16.48 8.09
CA ASP A 75 -10.48 -16.21 8.17
C ASP A 75 -10.00 -15.62 6.84
N LEU A 76 -9.33 -14.47 6.90
CA LEU A 76 -8.72 -13.81 5.74
C LEU A 76 -7.30 -14.34 5.43
N GLY A 77 -6.73 -15.14 6.32
CA GLY A 77 -5.31 -15.53 6.27
C GLY A 77 -4.40 -14.41 6.78
N VAL A 78 -3.08 -14.63 6.74
CA VAL A 78 -2.09 -13.66 7.25
C VAL A 78 -2.23 -12.32 6.53
N GLN A 79 -2.50 -11.27 7.31
CA GLN A 79 -2.66 -9.91 6.82
C GLN A 79 -1.41 -9.08 7.14
N ILE A 80 -1.17 -8.06 6.33
CA ILE A 80 -0.14 -7.04 6.50
C ILE A 80 -0.76 -5.67 6.28
N SER A 81 -0.27 -4.63 6.96
CA SER A 81 -0.85 -3.28 6.81
C SER A 81 -0.59 -2.73 5.41
N TRP A 82 -1.58 -2.05 4.84
CA TRP A 82 -1.42 -1.40 3.53
C TRP A 82 -0.29 -0.38 3.53
N ARG A 83 -0.13 0.35 4.64
CA ARG A 83 0.98 1.30 4.81
C ARG A 83 2.34 0.61 4.66
N LEU A 84 2.54 -0.51 5.35
CA LEU A 84 3.80 -1.24 5.26
C LEU A 84 4.02 -1.81 3.86
N VAL A 85 2.96 -2.29 3.21
CA VAL A 85 3.06 -2.78 1.84
C VAL A 85 3.50 -1.69 0.87
N PHE A 86 2.89 -0.49 0.94
CA PHE A 86 3.29 0.63 0.10
C PHE A 86 4.75 1.05 0.34
N VAL A 87 5.19 1.07 1.60
CA VAL A 87 6.60 1.31 1.94
C VAL A 87 7.49 0.26 1.27
N LEU A 88 7.19 -1.03 1.41
CA LEU A 88 8.00 -2.08 0.77
C LEU A 88 8.00 -1.97 -0.77
N GLU A 89 6.86 -1.64 -1.36
CA GLU A 89 6.72 -1.45 -2.81
C GLU A 89 7.62 -0.33 -3.34
N TYR A 90 7.69 0.81 -2.65
CA TYR A 90 8.45 2.00 -3.08
C TYR A 90 9.91 2.00 -2.63
N LEU A 91 10.23 1.25 -1.58
CA LEU A 91 11.59 1.10 -1.08
C LEU A 91 12.49 0.39 -2.09
N GLY A 92 11.99 -0.62 -2.79
CA GLY A 92 12.76 -1.35 -3.81
C GLY A 92 13.30 -0.44 -4.92
N PRO A 93 12.45 0.36 -5.61
CA PRO A 93 12.88 1.33 -6.61
C PRO A 93 13.99 2.27 -6.14
N LEU A 94 13.97 2.71 -4.87
CA LEU A 94 15.00 3.58 -4.30
C LEU A 94 16.38 2.94 -4.21
N PHE A 95 16.46 1.60 -4.17
CA PHE A 95 17.74 0.88 -4.14
C PHE A 95 18.09 0.27 -5.49
N ILE A 96 17.12 -0.36 -6.16
CA ILE A 96 17.34 -1.09 -7.41
C ILE A 96 17.73 -0.12 -8.53
N PHE A 97 17.02 1.00 -8.68
CA PHE A 97 17.28 1.93 -9.79
C PHE A 97 18.66 2.61 -9.67
N PRO A 98 19.06 3.16 -8.49
CA PRO A 98 20.42 3.67 -8.32
C PRO A 98 21.51 2.60 -8.42
N ALA A 99 21.22 1.35 -8.06
CA ALA A 99 22.20 0.28 -8.19
C ALA A 99 22.67 0.09 -9.64
N PHE A 100 21.76 0.17 -10.62
CA PHE A 100 22.13 0.15 -12.05
C PHE A 100 22.97 1.35 -12.48
N TYR A 101 22.83 2.50 -11.82
CA TYR A 101 23.61 3.70 -12.10
C TYR A 101 25.04 3.59 -11.53
N PHE A 102 25.16 3.22 -10.25
CA PHE A 102 26.43 3.23 -9.51
C PHE A 102 27.28 1.97 -9.68
N PHE A 103 26.69 0.82 -10.00
CA PHE A 103 27.40 -0.46 -10.09
C PHE A 103 27.36 -1.08 -11.50
N PRO A 104 27.85 -0.38 -12.54
CA PRO A 104 27.77 -0.89 -13.91
C PRO A 104 28.59 -2.17 -14.13
N SER A 105 29.66 -2.38 -13.37
CA SER A 105 30.46 -3.61 -13.42
C SER A 105 29.68 -4.85 -12.98
N VAL A 106 28.76 -4.71 -12.02
CA VAL A 106 27.94 -5.81 -11.50
C VAL A 106 26.83 -6.16 -12.50
N PHE A 107 26.12 -5.16 -13.02
CA PHE A 107 24.93 -5.37 -13.84
C PHE A 107 25.21 -5.53 -15.33
N TYR A 108 26.32 -4.99 -15.84
CA TYR A 108 26.65 -5.01 -17.27
C TYR A 108 28.01 -5.68 -17.57
N GLY A 109 28.78 -6.10 -16.56
CA GLY A 109 30.10 -6.71 -16.75
C GLY A 109 31.18 -5.76 -17.29
N GLU A 110 30.90 -4.45 -17.33
CA GLU A 110 31.78 -3.44 -17.89
C GLU A 110 32.57 -2.75 -16.76
N LYS A 111 33.88 -3.00 -16.69
CA LYS A 111 34.75 -2.40 -15.67
C LYS A 111 35.07 -0.93 -15.96
N ASN A 112 35.08 -0.55 -17.23
CA ASN A 112 35.40 0.80 -17.68
C ASN A 112 34.18 1.46 -18.33
N ALA A 113 33.06 1.49 -17.60
CA ALA A 113 31.84 2.10 -18.12
C ALA A 113 32.06 3.59 -18.40
N PRO A 114 31.56 4.12 -19.53
CA PRO A 114 31.68 5.54 -19.84
C PRO A 114 30.94 6.40 -18.81
N PRO A 115 31.35 7.67 -18.64
CA PRO A 115 30.67 8.60 -17.76
C PRO A 115 29.20 8.75 -18.17
N LYS A 116 28.32 8.85 -17.17
CA LYS A 116 26.88 9.01 -17.40
C LYS A 116 26.58 10.38 -18.00
N ASN A 117 25.68 10.42 -18.97
CA ASN A 117 25.27 11.66 -19.61
C ASN A 117 24.25 12.45 -18.77
N LEU A 118 24.00 13.71 -19.15
CA LEU A 118 23.06 14.58 -18.44
C LEU A 118 21.68 13.95 -18.26
N THR A 119 21.14 13.30 -19.31
CA THR A 119 19.83 12.64 -19.26
C THR A 119 19.78 11.54 -18.20
N GLN A 120 20.81 10.70 -18.13
CA GLN A 120 20.92 9.63 -17.13
C GLN A 120 20.98 10.21 -15.72
N THR A 121 21.79 11.26 -15.51
CA THR A 121 21.92 11.91 -14.20
C THR A 121 20.63 12.59 -13.75
N VAL A 122 19.96 13.33 -14.64
CA VAL A 122 18.67 13.97 -14.34
C VAL A 122 17.60 12.92 -14.07
N ALA A 123 17.51 11.88 -14.89
CA ALA A 123 16.54 10.81 -14.71
C ALA A 123 16.75 10.05 -13.39
N LEU A 124 17.99 9.82 -12.97
CA LEU A 124 18.30 9.27 -11.64
C LEU A 124 17.66 10.11 -10.52
N TRP A 125 17.93 11.42 -10.52
CA TRP A 125 17.45 12.30 -9.46
C TRP A 125 15.93 12.48 -9.48
N LEU A 126 15.32 12.58 -10.66
CA LEU A 126 13.86 12.66 -10.78
C LEU A 126 13.18 11.37 -10.30
N PHE A 127 13.73 10.21 -10.65
CA PHE A 127 13.18 8.92 -10.25
C PHE A 127 13.32 8.72 -8.73
N VAL A 128 14.50 8.95 -8.17
CA VAL A 128 14.73 8.86 -6.72
C VAL A 128 13.85 9.87 -5.99
N GLY A 129 13.81 11.13 -6.43
CA GLY A 129 12.96 12.16 -5.86
C GLY A 129 11.47 11.80 -5.90
N HIS A 130 10.99 11.22 -7.00
CA HIS A 130 9.63 10.70 -7.11
C HIS A 130 9.34 9.64 -6.04
N PHE A 131 10.17 8.60 -5.92
CA PHE A 131 9.91 7.52 -4.96
C PHE A 131 10.12 7.96 -3.50
N VAL A 132 11.06 8.86 -3.21
CA VAL A 132 11.19 9.48 -1.86
C VAL A 132 9.92 10.23 -1.52
N LYS A 133 9.38 11.02 -2.45
CA LYS A 133 8.10 11.71 -2.25
C LYS A 133 6.96 10.71 -2.01
N ARG A 134 6.90 9.60 -2.76
CA ARG A 134 5.90 8.54 -2.54
C ARG A 134 6.01 7.88 -1.16
N GLU A 135 7.22 7.68 -0.65
CA GLU A 135 7.44 7.19 0.72
C GLU A 135 6.93 8.17 1.77
N LEU A 136 7.31 9.45 1.64
CA LEU A 136 6.85 10.50 2.55
C LEU A 136 5.33 10.65 2.52
N GLU A 137 4.71 10.60 1.34
CA GLU A 137 3.26 10.59 1.21
C GLU A 137 2.64 9.38 1.92
N THR A 138 3.19 8.19 1.72
CA THR A 138 2.70 6.94 2.31
C THR A 138 2.75 6.99 3.85
N LEU A 139 3.81 7.58 4.40
CA LEU A 139 4.03 7.66 5.85
C LEU A 139 3.20 8.77 6.51
N PHE A 140 3.12 9.95 5.89
CA PHE A 140 2.63 11.16 6.57
C PHE A 140 1.30 11.70 6.05
N VAL A 141 0.97 11.46 4.78
CA VAL A 141 -0.19 12.10 4.12
C VAL A 141 -1.30 11.10 3.80
N HIS A 142 -0.93 9.89 3.39
CA HIS A 142 -1.87 8.92 2.84
C HIS A 142 -2.75 8.32 3.93
N ARG A 143 -4.07 8.38 3.69
CA ARG A 143 -5.08 7.73 4.52
C ARG A 143 -5.65 6.51 3.79
N PHE A 144 -5.29 5.32 4.27
CA PHE A 144 -5.75 4.07 3.69
C PHE A 144 -7.22 3.78 4.05
N SER A 145 -8.03 3.42 3.06
CA SER A 145 -9.45 3.05 3.26
C SER A 145 -9.63 1.66 3.86
N ASN A 146 -8.68 0.75 3.61
CA ASN A 146 -8.56 -0.53 4.29
C ASN A 146 -7.27 -0.53 5.12
N SER A 147 -7.31 -1.12 6.30
CA SER A 147 -6.12 -1.18 7.16
C SER A 147 -5.11 -2.23 6.69
N THR A 148 -5.57 -3.33 6.07
CA THR A 148 -4.70 -4.47 5.74
C THR A 148 -5.02 -5.17 4.41
N MET A 149 -4.08 -5.98 3.95
CA MET A 149 -4.21 -6.89 2.81
C MET A 149 -3.54 -8.25 3.05
N PRO A 150 -3.91 -9.29 2.28
CA PRO A 150 -3.26 -10.60 2.37
C PRO A 150 -1.78 -10.56 1.96
N ILE A 151 -0.90 -11.11 2.80
CA ILE A 151 0.56 -11.07 2.57
C ILE A 151 1.00 -11.74 1.26
N VAL A 152 0.25 -12.72 0.79
CA VAL A 152 0.53 -13.44 -0.47
C VAL A 152 0.53 -12.54 -1.71
N ARG A 153 -0.07 -11.35 -1.62
CA ARG A 153 -0.09 -10.37 -2.71
C ARG A 153 1.11 -9.42 -2.70
N VAL A 154 1.85 -9.33 -1.59
CA VAL A 154 3.00 -8.42 -1.46
C VAL A 154 4.06 -8.65 -2.54
N PRO A 155 4.46 -9.90 -2.87
CA PRO A 155 5.47 -10.11 -3.92
C PRO A 155 5.03 -9.63 -5.30
N LEU A 156 3.74 -9.73 -5.63
CA LEU A 156 3.21 -9.27 -6.92
C LEU A 156 3.23 -7.74 -6.99
N ASN A 157 2.80 -7.06 -5.93
CA ASN A 157 2.82 -5.61 -5.90
C ASN A 157 4.26 -5.06 -5.91
N CYS A 158 5.15 -5.65 -5.10
CA CYS A 158 6.56 -5.27 -5.10
C CYS A 158 7.18 -5.55 -6.46
N GLY A 159 6.93 -6.73 -7.05
CA GLY A 159 7.45 -7.10 -8.37
C GLY A 159 7.11 -6.10 -9.47
N HIS A 160 5.91 -5.49 -9.43
CA HIS A 160 5.53 -4.45 -10.38
C HIS A 160 6.48 -3.25 -10.31
N TYR A 161 6.71 -2.69 -9.12
CA TYR A 161 7.59 -1.53 -8.98
C TYR A 161 9.09 -1.87 -9.07
N TRP A 162 9.48 -3.00 -8.49
CA TRP A 162 10.88 -3.40 -8.39
C TRP A 162 11.41 -3.89 -9.74
N LEU A 163 10.67 -4.76 -10.44
CA LEU A 163 11.14 -5.36 -11.69
C LEU A 163 10.66 -4.57 -12.91
N LEU A 164 9.35 -4.33 -13.04
CA LEU A 164 8.82 -3.71 -14.26
C LEU A 164 9.16 -2.22 -14.35
N CYS A 165 9.20 -1.51 -13.21
CA CYS A 165 9.60 -0.11 -13.19
C CYS A 165 11.11 0.06 -12.97
N ALA A 166 11.63 -0.24 -11.78
CA ALA A 166 13.01 0.08 -11.43
C ALA A 166 14.05 -0.75 -12.21
N ALA A 167 13.93 -2.07 -12.24
CA ALA A 167 14.93 -2.90 -12.92
C ALA A 167 14.88 -2.73 -14.44
N SER A 168 13.69 -2.78 -15.04
CA SER A 168 13.53 -2.66 -16.50
C SER A 168 14.02 -1.30 -17.00
N ILE A 169 13.56 -0.20 -16.39
CA ILE A 169 13.96 1.15 -16.83
C ILE A 169 15.44 1.37 -16.50
N GLY A 170 15.89 1.01 -15.29
CA GLY A 170 17.27 1.23 -14.84
C GLY A 170 18.28 0.48 -15.71
N TYR A 171 18.00 -0.76 -16.08
CA TYR A 171 18.86 -1.57 -16.93
C TYR A 171 19.09 -0.92 -18.30
N PHE A 172 18.04 -0.48 -18.98
CA PHE A 172 18.19 0.12 -20.31
C PHE A 172 18.75 1.54 -20.26
N LEU A 173 18.27 2.35 -19.31
CA LEU A 173 18.66 3.75 -19.21
C LEU A 173 20.13 3.90 -18.82
N PHE A 174 20.64 3.07 -17.91
CA PHE A 174 22.02 3.19 -17.41
C PHE A 174 23.02 2.26 -18.10
N HIS A 175 22.57 1.51 -19.11
CA HIS A 175 23.42 0.64 -19.90
C HIS A 175 24.63 1.40 -20.48
N PRO A 176 25.86 0.84 -20.47
CA PRO A 176 27.06 1.50 -21.00
C PRO A 176 26.94 1.92 -22.46
N LYS A 177 26.12 1.21 -23.24
CA LYS A 177 25.82 1.50 -24.65
C LYS A 177 24.62 2.43 -24.86
N PHE A 178 24.08 3.02 -23.79
CA PHE A 178 22.97 3.95 -23.89
C PHE A 178 23.36 5.13 -24.77
N ARG A 179 22.56 5.39 -25.81
CA ARG A 179 22.69 6.55 -26.67
C ARG A 179 21.51 7.47 -26.39
N PRO A 180 21.74 8.74 -26.01
CA PRO A 180 20.65 9.68 -25.88
C PRO A 180 19.93 9.78 -27.23
N ALA A 181 18.61 9.82 -27.21
CA ALA A 181 17.80 9.93 -28.43
C ALA A 181 18.11 11.20 -29.23
N PHE A 182 18.65 12.22 -28.57
CA PHE A 182 19.01 13.51 -29.16
C PHE A 182 20.53 13.71 -29.05
N THR A 183 21.19 13.89 -30.20
CA THR A 183 22.65 13.98 -30.31
C THR A 183 23.17 15.43 -30.43
N GLY A 184 22.33 16.43 -30.15
CA GLY A 184 22.68 17.87 -30.14
C GLY A 184 22.56 18.52 -28.76
N ASP A 185 22.87 19.82 -28.66
CA ASP A 185 22.82 20.59 -27.38
C ASP A 185 21.38 20.93 -26.96
N TRP A 186 20.64 19.91 -26.55
CA TRP A 186 19.24 20.00 -26.13
C TRP A 186 19.08 19.98 -24.61
N GLN A 187 20.07 20.48 -23.88
CA GLN A 187 20.03 20.57 -22.41
C GLN A 187 18.77 21.31 -21.94
N GLY A 188 18.37 22.36 -22.66
CA GLY A 188 17.13 23.10 -22.40
C GLY A 188 15.88 22.23 -22.46
N LEU A 189 15.78 21.28 -23.40
CA LEU A 189 14.65 20.35 -23.48
C LEU A 189 14.66 19.35 -22.32
N VAL A 190 15.83 18.83 -21.93
CA VAL A 190 15.96 17.94 -20.77
C VAL A 190 15.50 18.65 -19.50
N TYR A 191 15.92 19.90 -19.28
CA TYR A 191 15.48 20.68 -18.13
C TYR A 191 14.00 21.05 -18.21
N LEU A 192 13.46 21.35 -19.39
CA LEU A 192 12.03 21.61 -19.58
C LEU A 192 11.19 20.37 -19.22
N LEU A 193 11.56 19.19 -19.72
CA LEU A 193 10.89 17.94 -19.40
C LEU A 193 11.01 17.59 -17.91
N ALA A 194 12.18 17.85 -17.31
CA ALA A 194 12.37 17.70 -15.87
C ALA A 194 11.46 18.64 -15.07
N ALA A 195 11.36 19.91 -15.48
CA ALA A 195 10.47 20.88 -14.84
C ALA A 195 9.01 20.47 -14.98
N LEU A 196 8.58 20.01 -16.16
CA LEU A 196 7.22 19.49 -16.37
C LEU A 196 6.94 18.26 -15.51
N PHE A 197 7.90 17.35 -15.37
CA PHE A 197 7.78 16.20 -14.48
C PHE A 197 7.62 16.65 -13.02
N ILE A 198 8.43 17.61 -12.56
CA ILE A 198 8.33 18.18 -11.21
C ILE A 198 6.97 18.84 -10.98
N VAL A 199 6.46 19.62 -11.95
CA VAL A 199 5.11 20.20 -11.87
C VAL A 199 4.04 19.10 -11.75
N GLY A 200 4.15 18.03 -12.54
CA GLY A 200 3.28 16.87 -12.44
C GLY A 200 3.37 16.14 -11.08
N LEU A 201 4.57 16.07 -10.49
CA LEU A 201 4.77 15.50 -9.15
C LEU A 201 4.02 16.30 -8.07
N VAL A 202 3.97 17.62 -8.21
CA VAL A 202 3.33 18.54 -7.27
C VAL A 202 1.80 18.49 -7.41
N GLN A 203 1.26 18.50 -8.63
CA GLN A 203 -0.20 18.54 -8.86
C GLN A 203 -0.96 17.32 -8.31
N TYR A 204 -0.31 16.17 -8.18
CA TYR A 204 -0.93 14.97 -7.61
C TYR A 204 -1.21 15.09 -6.10
N ILE A 205 -0.50 15.98 -5.40
CA ILE A 205 -0.67 16.22 -3.95
C ILE A 205 -1.98 16.97 -3.67
N ASP A 206 -2.28 18.00 -4.48
CA ASP A 206 -3.34 18.95 -4.14
C ASP A 206 -4.73 18.41 -4.47
N ILE A 207 -4.94 17.78 -5.62
CA ILE A 207 -6.30 17.41 -6.06
C ILE A 207 -6.90 16.28 -5.20
N TYR A 208 -6.13 15.23 -4.88
CA TYR A 208 -6.64 14.09 -4.11
C TYR A 208 -6.85 14.43 -2.63
N ASN A 209 -5.93 15.15 -2.00
CA ASN A 209 -6.10 15.56 -0.60
C ASN A 209 -7.18 16.63 -0.45
N TYR A 210 -7.28 17.59 -1.37
CA TYR A 210 -8.30 18.64 -1.33
C TYR A 210 -9.72 18.09 -1.53
N ILE A 211 -9.92 17.18 -2.50
CA ILE A 211 -11.22 16.51 -2.70
C ILE A 211 -11.61 15.67 -1.48
N TYR A 212 -10.68 14.92 -0.88
CA TYR A 212 -10.99 14.05 0.26
C TYR A 212 -11.23 14.84 1.56
N ILE A 213 -10.50 15.94 1.79
CA ILE A 213 -10.73 16.84 2.94
C ILE A 213 -12.07 17.57 2.80
N ILE A 214 -12.44 18.01 1.60
CA ILE A 214 -13.76 18.60 1.34
C ILE A 214 -14.87 17.57 1.55
N TYR A 215 -14.70 16.34 1.06
CA TYR A 215 -15.71 15.28 1.20
C TYR A 215 -15.94 14.87 2.67
N ILE A 216 -14.90 14.86 3.50
CA ILE A 216 -15.03 14.60 4.94
C ILE A 216 -15.66 15.79 5.67
N ARG A 217 -15.33 17.05 5.33
CA ARG A 217 -15.95 18.24 5.94
C ARG A 217 -17.44 18.37 5.59
N CYS A 218 -17.86 17.92 4.42
CA CYS A 218 -19.27 17.96 4.01
C CYS A 218 -20.15 16.84 4.60
N ASN A 219 -19.58 15.80 5.22
CA ASN A 219 -20.34 14.70 5.85
C ASN A 219 -20.32 14.74 7.39
N ILE A 220 -19.90 15.86 7.99
CA ILE A 220 -19.92 16.12 9.45
C ILE A 220 -20.86 17.31 9.78
N VAL A 221 -21.86 17.58 8.94
CA VAL A 221 -22.99 18.48 9.27
C VAL A 221 -24.29 17.74 9.06
#